data_AF-A0A2T5EAP0-F1
#
_entry.id   AF-A0A2T5EAP0-F1
#
_cell.length_a   1.000
_cell.length_b   1.000
_cell.length_c   1.000
_cell.angle_alpha   90.00
_cell.angle_beta   90.00
_cell.angle_gamma   90.00
#
_symmetry.space_group_name_H-M   'P 1'
#
loop_
_entity.id
_entity.type
_entity.pdbx_description
1 polymer ?
#
loop_
_entity_poly.entity_id
_entity_poly.type
_entity_poly.pdbx_seq_one_letter_code
_entity_poly.pdbx_strand_id
1 'polypeptide(L)'
;MSCGIKIENCFDVSFTDVSVVGFDVGMDVKDSADVRLRQVDFGDCTTGFRGRNISQLRATSCHHGSIRSSKSFSAIDKICFNYSLQYLRAKGYNPY
;
A
#
# COMPACT_ATOMS: atom_id res chain seq x y z
N MET A 1 -5.87 -13.83 -8.81
CA MET A 1 -4.80 -13.23 -8.00
C MET A 1 -5.27 -11.85 -7.56
N SER A 2 -5.50 -11.66 -6.26
CA SER A 2 -5.94 -10.38 -5.70
C SER A 2 -4.75 -9.46 -5.39
N CYS A 3 -4.94 -8.15 -5.55
CA CYS A 3 -3.91 -7.16 -5.23
C CYS A 3 -4.52 -6.00 -4.43
N GLY A 4 -3.88 -5.60 -3.34
CA GLY A 4 -4.37 -4.52 -2.48
C GLY A 4 -4.15 -3.14 -3.11
N ILE A 5 -2.91 -2.85 -3.51
CA ILE A 5 -2.51 -1.57 -4.10
C ILE A 5 -1.69 -1.82 -5.36
N LYS A 6 -2.09 -1.23 -6.48
CA LYS A 6 -1.39 -1.31 -7.76
C LYS A 6 -0.89 0.06 -8.20
N ILE A 7 0.39 0.14 -8.58
CA ILE A 7 1.07 1.38 -8.96
C ILE A 7 1.86 1.13 -10.24
N GLU A 8 1.60 1.91 -11.28
CA GLU A 8 2.25 1.76 -12.59
C GLU A 8 2.61 3.14 -13.15
N ASN A 9 3.80 3.29 -13.72
CA ASN A 9 4.25 4.53 -14.37
C ASN A 9 4.17 5.78 -13.46
N CYS A 10 4.50 5.62 -12.18
CA CYS A 10 4.44 6.71 -11.19
C CYS A 10 5.86 7.12 -10.73
N PHE A 11 6.01 8.40 -10.42
CA PHE A 11 7.24 8.99 -9.90
C PHE A 11 6.94 9.67 -8.57
N ASP A 12 7.86 9.60 -7.61
CA ASP A 12 7.75 10.20 -6.27
C ASP A 12 6.52 9.71 -5.49
N VAL A 13 6.51 8.41 -5.18
CA VAL A 13 5.39 7.78 -4.47
C VAL A 13 5.79 7.49 -3.03
N SER A 14 4.95 7.85 -2.06
CA SER A 14 5.23 7.55 -0.66
C SER A 14 4.03 6.95 0.08
N PHE A 15 4.32 5.91 0.88
CA PHE A 15 3.40 5.28 1.81
C PHE A 15 4.01 5.36 3.21
N THR A 16 3.23 5.86 4.16
CA THR A 16 3.65 6.02 5.54
C THR A 16 2.55 5.52 6.46
N ASP A 17 2.90 4.64 7.40
CA ASP A 17 1.97 4.08 8.39
C ASP A 17 0.73 3.42 7.76
N VAL A 18 0.96 2.54 6.78
CA VAL A 18 -0.09 1.84 6.01
C VAL A 18 -0.10 0.37 6.36
N SER A 19 -1.29 -0.22 6.53
CA SER A 19 -1.45 -1.67 6.63
C SER A 19 -2.26 -2.19 5.44
N VAL A 20 -1.74 -3.23 4.76
CA VAL A 20 -2.42 -3.94 3.68
C VAL A 20 -2.54 -5.41 4.10
N VAL A 21 -3.78 -5.91 4.19
CA VAL A 21 -4.05 -7.22 4.79
C VAL A 21 -4.94 -8.09 3.93
N GLY A 22 -4.60 -9.39 3.81
CA GLY A 22 -5.49 -10.42 3.24
C GLY A 22 -5.52 -10.51 1.71
N PHE A 23 -4.49 -10.01 1.02
CA PHE A 23 -4.38 -10.06 -0.45
C PHE A 23 -3.31 -11.05 -0.92
N ASP A 24 -3.45 -11.64 -2.10
CA ASP A 24 -2.36 -12.45 -2.69
C ASP A 24 -1.10 -11.58 -2.88
N VAL A 25 -1.28 -10.32 -3.27
CA VAL A 25 -0.22 -9.31 -3.37
C VAL A 25 -0.64 -8.04 -2.64
N GLY A 26 0.09 -7.62 -1.60
CA GLY A 26 -0.20 -6.40 -0.86
C GLY A 26 -0.03 -5.15 -1.73
N MET A 27 1.17 -4.93 -2.26
CA MET A 27 1.50 -3.85 -3.18
C MET A 27 2.18 -4.39 -4.43
N ASP A 28 1.68 -4.05 -5.63
CA ASP A 28 2.31 -4.34 -6.91
C ASP A 28 2.72 -3.03 -7.60
N VAL A 29 4.03 -2.82 -7.75
CA VAL A 29 4.61 -1.57 -8.27
C VAL A 29 5.45 -1.87 -9.50
N LYS A 30 5.15 -1.19 -10.61
CA LYS A 30 5.77 -1.39 -11.92
C LYS A 30 6.21 -0.08 -12.56
N ASP A 31 7.34 -0.08 -13.26
CA ASP A 31 7.81 1.03 -14.11
C ASP A 31 7.76 2.39 -13.39
N SER A 32 8.27 2.44 -12.16
CA SER A 32 8.10 3.59 -11.26
C SER A 32 9.43 4.07 -10.67
N ALA A 33 9.46 5.29 -10.14
CA ALA A 33 10.65 5.87 -9.53
C ALA A 33 10.37 6.52 -8.16
N ASP A 34 11.40 6.60 -7.33
CA ASP A 34 11.38 7.29 -6.03
C ASP A 34 10.25 6.81 -5.09
N VAL A 35 10.12 5.49 -4.98
CA VAL A 35 9.10 4.84 -4.15
C VAL A 35 9.60 4.74 -2.71
N ARG A 36 8.85 5.32 -1.76
CA ARG A 36 9.21 5.34 -0.33
C ARG A 36 8.14 4.65 0.50
N LEU A 37 8.51 3.59 1.20
CA LEU A 37 7.68 2.88 2.16
C LEU A 37 8.23 3.13 3.56
N ARG A 38 7.41 3.66 4.46
CA ARG A 38 7.77 3.87 5.87
C ARG A 38 6.70 3.28 6.75
N GLN A 39 7.07 2.37 7.66
CA GLN A 39 6.10 1.76 8.59
C GLN A 39 4.90 1.10 7.87
N VAL A 40 5.17 0.44 6.73
CA VAL A 40 4.14 -0.30 5.99
C VAL A 40 4.10 -1.75 6.47
N ASP A 41 2.91 -2.25 6.81
CA ASP A 41 2.70 -3.64 7.25
C ASP A 41 1.89 -4.42 6.22
N PHE A 42 2.40 -5.58 5.81
CA PHE A 42 1.77 -6.52 4.88
C PHE A 42 1.34 -7.78 5.63
N GLY A 43 0.19 -7.70 6.30
CA GLY A 43 -0.38 -8.79 7.08
C GLY A 43 -1.11 -9.80 6.21
N ASP A 44 -0.95 -11.10 6.47
CA ASP A 44 -1.70 -12.17 5.79
C ASP A 44 -1.74 -12.03 4.25
N CYS A 45 -0.65 -11.50 3.67
CA CYS A 45 -0.46 -11.44 2.23
C CYS A 45 0.43 -12.59 1.77
N THR A 46 0.18 -13.17 0.60
CA THR A 46 1.09 -14.18 0.04
C THR A 46 2.39 -13.53 -0.44
N THR A 47 2.29 -12.32 -0.98
CA THR A 47 3.42 -11.45 -1.34
C THR A 47 3.15 -10.05 -0.77
N GLY A 48 3.97 -9.56 0.15
CA GLY A 48 3.76 -8.21 0.70
C GLY A 48 3.96 -7.11 -0.35
N PHE A 49 5.17 -7.03 -0.92
CA PHE A 49 5.51 -6.05 -1.95
C PHE A 49 6.11 -6.76 -3.17
N ARG A 50 5.58 -6.47 -4.37
CA ARG A 50 6.08 -6.94 -5.66
C ARG A 50 6.52 -5.74 -6.48
N GLY A 51 7.83 -5.58 -6.66
CA GLY A 51 8.40 -4.50 -7.46
C GLY A 51 8.97 -4.99 -8.79
N ARG A 52 8.69 -4.27 -9.89
CA ARG A 52 9.25 -4.53 -11.23
C ARG A 52 9.69 -3.23 -11.88
N ASN A 53 10.93 -3.17 -12.35
CA ASN A 53 11.50 -1.96 -12.98
C ASN A 53 11.31 -0.70 -12.12
N ILE A 54 11.74 -0.75 -10.86
CA ILE A 54 11.66 0.38 -9.93
C ILE A 54 13.03 1.01 -9.80
N SER A 55 13.11 2.32 -10.03
CA SER A 55 14.30 3.10 -9.71
C SER A 55 14.12 3.77 -8.33
N GLN A 56 15.13 3.66 -7.46
CA GLN A 56 15.12 4.25 -6.11
C GLN A 56 13.94 3.83 -5.21
N LEU A 57 13.89 2.56 -4.82
CA LEU A 57 13.01 2.09 -3.76
C LEU A 57 13.67 2.29 -2.38
N ARG A 58 12.98 2.94 -1.45
CA ARG A 58 13.39 3.07 -0.04
C ARG A 58 12.30 2.50 0.86
N ALA A 59 12.62 1.47 1.63
CA ALA A 59 11.70 0.87 2.60
C ALA A 59 12.31 0.94 4.00
N THR A 60 11.62 1.56 4.95
CA THR A 60 12.06 1.71 6.34
C THR A 60 10.97 1.27 7.31
N SER A 61 11.34 0.51 8.34
CA SER A 61 10.42 -0.01 9.37
C SER A 61 9.19 -0.74 8.81
N CYS A 62 9.27 -1.34 7.62
CA CYS A 62 8.19 -2.11 7.03
C CYS A 62 8.19 -3.56 7.55
N HIS A 63 7.02 -4.19 7.58
CA HIS A 63 6.84 -5.55 8.08
C HIS A 63 6.04 -6.40 7.10
N HIS A 64 6.36 -7.69 7.05
CA HIS A 64 5.63 -8.71 6.30
C HIS A 64 5.60 -9.97 7.15
N GLY A 65 4.41 -10.41 7.55
CA GLY A 65 4.26 -11.55 8.45
C GLY A 65 2.84 -12.10 8.44
N SER A 66 2.71 -13.40 8.69
CA SER A 66 1.41 -14.03 8.90
C SER A 66 1.05 -13.96 10.38
N ILE A 67 -0.23 -13.71 10.63
CA ILE A 67 -0.85 -13.73 11.96
C ILE A 67 -0.40 -12.57 12.85
N ARG A 68 -1.23 -11.51 12.84
CA ARG A 68 -1.30 -10.50 13.91
C ARG A 68 0.07 -10.06 14.40
N SER A 69 0.80 -9.35 13.54
CA SER A 69 1.74 -8.32 14.02
C SER A 69 0.95 -7.46 14.99
N SER A 70 1.08 -7.75 16.29
CA SER A 70 0.43 -7.08 17.40
C SER A 70 1.05 -5.70 17.63
N LYS A 71 1.44 -5.03 16.55
CA LYS A 71 1.47 -3.59 16.56
C LYS A 71 0.01 -3.20 16.43
N SER A 72 -0.57 -2.86 17.57
CA SER A 72 -1.72 -1.96 17.61
C SER A 72 -1.31 -0.72 16.82
N PHE A 73 -1.50 -0.75 15.50
CA PHE A 73 -1.74 0.47 14.76
C PHE A 73 -3.05 0.96 15.38
N SER A 74 -2.93 1.79 16.43
CA SER A 74 -4.02 2.66 16.85
C SER A 74 -4.54 3.21 15.54
N ALA A 75 -5.77 2.88 15.15
CA ALA A 75 -6.36 3.30 13.88
C ALA A 75 -5.93 4.74 13.66
N ILE A 76 -4.92 4.95 12.79
CA ILE A 76 -4.38 6.28 12.63
C ILE A 76 -5.51 6.95 11.91
N ASP A 77 -6.20 7.86 12.61
CA ASP A 77 -7.24 8.77 12.12
C ASP A 77 -6.73 9.69 10.98
N LYS A 78 -5.71 9.27 10.25
CA LYS A 78 -5.14 9.88 9.06
C LYS A 78 -4.71 8.80 8.08
N ILE A 79 -5.65 7.94 7.67
CA ILE A 79 -5.56 7.43 6.30
C ILE A 79 -5.95 8.61 5.42
N CYS A 80 -4.97 9.26 4.78
CA CYS A 80 -5.22 10.25 3.73
C CYS A 80 -5.81 9.54 2.50
N PHE A 81 -7.10 9.17 2.57
CA PHE A 81 -7.91 8.65 1.48
C PHE A 81 -8.29 9.71 0.43
N ASN A 82 -7.56 10.83 0.34
CA ASN A 82 -7.97 11.95 -0.51
C ASN A 82 -7.99 11.57 -2.01
N TYR A 83 -7.13 10.65 -2.45
CA TYR A 83 -7.14 10.17 -3.84
C TYR A 83 -8.23 9.13 -4.11
N SER A 84 -8.42 8.17 -3.20
CA SER A 84 -9.42 7.10 -3.37
C SER A 84 -10.84 7.65 -3.39
N LEU A 85 -11.16 8.60 -2.50
CA LEU A 85 -12.48 9.23 -2.43
C LEU A 85 -12.76 10.13 -3.64
N GLN A 86 -11.77 10.88 -4.15
CA GLN A 86 -11.96 11.66 -5.38
C GLN A 86 -12.16 10.78 -6.61
N TYR A 87 -11.37 9.71 -6.76
CA TYR A 87 -11.51 8.76 -7.87
C TYR A 87 -12.87 8.04 -7.84
N LEU A 88 -13.30 7.58 -6.66
CA LEU A 88 -14.59 6.90 -6.49
C LEU A 88 -15.78 7.84 -6.70
N ARG A 89 -15.71 9.10 -6.23
CA ARG A 89 -16.72 10.14 -6.55
C ARG A 89 -16.77 10.46 -8.04
N ALA A 90 -15.62 10.58 -8.71
CA ALA A 90 -15.56 10.81 -10.16
C ALA A 90 -16.15 9.64 -10.98
N LYS A 91 -16.26 8.45 -10.38
CA LYS A 91 -16.86 7.25 -10.98
C LYS A 91 -18.26 6.92 -10.44
N GLY A 92 -18.88 7.84 -9.69
CA GLY A 92 -20.26 7.70 -9.23
C GLY A 92 -20.48 6.64 -8.15
N TYR A 93 -19.42 6.18 -7.49
CA TYR A 93 -19.55 5.26 -6.37
C TYR A 93 -19.88 6.03 -5.09
N ASN A 94 -21.09 5.83 -4.57
CA ASN A 94 -21.53 6.35 -3.28
C ASN A 94 -21.55 5.21 -2.24
N PRO A 95 -20.73 5.25 -1.19
CA PRO A 95 -20.70 4.21 -0.16
C PRO A 95 -21.84 4.32 0.89
N TYR A 96 -22.81 5.24 0.70
CA TYR A 96 -24.04 5.36 1.49
C TYR A 96 -25.27 5.02 0.65
#